data_AF-A0A0J8XYX2-F1
#
_entry.id   AF-A0A0J8XYX2-F1
#
_cell.length_a   1.000
_cell.length_b   1.000
_cell.length_c   1.000
_cell.angle_alpha   90.00
_cell.angle_beta   90.00
_cell.angle_gamma   90.00
#
_symmetry.space_group_name_H-M   'P 1'
#
loop_
_entity.id
_entity.type
_entity.pdbx_description
1 polymer ?
#
loop_
_entity_poly.entity_id
_entity_poly.type
_entity_poly.pdbx_seq_one_letter_code
_entity_poly.pdbx_strand_id
1 'polypeptide(L)'
;MLYAALLVLVSVALTVLGVTALGYSEGQLPALALAIPALWLLPQGGMAAWLLLIGLGAYGMVLPEQPLALSISIFMMLPVFNICMSQKSSWQLGALLISIILAMDVGLMALQSEGKLPGSSLYTVVQILAVGVIWFACRSWRPVEGNTWWPLFLVVPLWVGGMEHAALVALCITGLIAAMQGMEKVKFGDWVPRLSWVLPAVGFATLVVVPHFDVPNPILVAWLLVLGGALLGEYLLEDPEEV
;
A
#
# COMPACT_ATOMS: atom_id res chain seq x y z
N MET A 1 13.62 -21.82 0.77
CA MET A 1 13.95 -21.23 -0.54
C MET A 1 12.77 -21.29 -1.49
N LEU A 2 12.36 -22.45 -2.02
CA LEU A 2 11.24 -22.55 -2.99
C LEU A 2 9.91 -21.99 -2.45
N TYR A 3 9.53 -22.34 -1.21
CA TYR A 3 8.28 -21.85 -0.60
C TYR A 3 8.27 -20.32 -0.43
N ALA A 4 9.36 -19.73 0.06
CA ALA A 4 9.48 -18.28 0.19
C ALA A 4 9.46 -17.57 -1.16
N ALA A 5 10.16 -18.11 -2.17
CA ALA A 5 10.11 -17.57 -3.53
C ALA A 5 8.68 -17.61 -4.11
N LEU A 6 7.93 -18.68 -3.83
CA LEU A 6 6.53 -18.79 -4.24
C LEU A 6 5.66 -17.76 -3.52
N LEU A 7 5.84 -17.52 -2.21
CA LEU A 7 5.12 -16.48 -1.47
C LEU A 7 5.44 -15.06 -1.97
N VAL A 8 6.68 -14.80 -2.37
CA VAL A 8 7.08 -13.53 -3.01
C VAL A 8 6.36 -13.37 -4.36
N LEU A 9 6.41 -14.40 -5.21
CA LEU A 9 5.75 -14.39 -6.52
C LEU A 9 4.24 -14.21 -6.39
N VAL A 10 3.62 -14.92 -5.45
CA VAL A 10 2.19 -14.78 -5.13
C VAL A 10 1.89 -13.35 -4.64
N SER A 11 2.70 -12.78 -3.75
CA SER A 11 2.50 -11.39 -3.29
C SER A 11 2.50 -10.39 -4.45
N VAL A 12 3.49 -10.51 -5.36
CA VAL A 12 3.59 -9.66 -6.56
C VAL A 12 2.38 -9.86 -7.48
N ALA A 13 2.01 -11.11 -7.77
CA ALA A 13 0.85 -11.42 -8.60
C ALA A 13 -0.46 -10.89 -7.98
N LEU A 14 -0.64 -11.03 -6.67
CA LEU A 14 -1.80 -10.51 -5.95
C LEU A 14 -1.85 -8.99 -5.96
N THR A 15 -0.70 -8.30 -5.89
CA THR A 15 -0.64 -6.84 -6.06
C THR A 15 -1.07 -6.41 -7.46
N VAL A 16 -0.54 -7.05 -8.50
CA VAL A 16 -0.91 -6.75 -9.90
C VAL A 16 -2.40 -7.00 -10.12
N LEU A 17 -2.92 -8.15 -9.67
CA LEU A 17 -4.33 -8.50 -9.78
C LEU A 17 -5.23 -7.57 -8.95
N GLY A 18 -4.82 -7.20 -7.74
CA GLY A 18 -5.57 -6.30 -6.88
C GLY A 18 -5.67 -4.90 -7.47
N VAL A 19 -4.55 -4.35 -7.97
CA VAL A 19 -4.54 -3.01 -8.59
C VAL A 19 -5.33 -3.00 -9.90
N THR A 20 -5.19 -4.03 -10.75
CA THR A 20 -5.97 -4.12 -11.99
C THR A 20 -7.46 -4.24 -11.70
N ALA A 21 -7.86 -5.10 -10.76
CA ALA A 21 -9.25 -5.21 -10.33
C ALA A 21 -9.79 -3.89 -9.78
N LEU A 22 -8.98 -3.18 -8.99
CA LEU A 22 -9.35 -1.87 -8.46
C LEU A 22 -9.58 -0.85 -9.57
N GLY A 23 -8.73 -0.85 -10.59
CA GLY A 23 -8.87 0.03 -11.73
C GLY A 23 -10.09 -0.28 -12.60
N TYR A 24 -10.43 -1.55 -12.82
CA TYR A 24 -11.67 -1.94 -13.50
C TYR A 24 -12.93 -1.60 -12.69
N SER A 25 -12.81 -1.48 -11.37
CA SER A 25 -13.88 -1.00 -10.50
C SER A 25 -14.03 0.53 -10.52
N GLU A 26 -13.23 1.26 -11.31
CA GLU A 26 -13.16 2.72 -11.32
C GLU A 26 -12.95 3.34 -9.92
N GLY A 27 -12.29 2.62 -9.01
CA GLY A 27 -12.14 3.06 -7.61
C GLY A 27 -13.43 3.02 -6.77
N GLN A 28 -14.56 2.59 -7.34
CA GLN A 28 -15.84 2.39 -6.63
C GLN A 28 -15.78 1.13 -5.76
N LEU A 29 -14.98 1.19 -4.70
CA LEU A 29 -14.95 0.14 -3.70
C LEU A 29 -15.93 0.44 -2.57
N PRO A 30 -16.79 -0.52 -2.20
CA PRO A 30 -17.51 -0.42 -0.94
C PRO A 30 -16.46 -0.48 0.18
N ALA A 31 -16.61 0.38 1.20
CA ALA A 31 -15.74 0.37 2.37
C ALA A 31 -15.62 -1.04 3.01
N LEU A 32 -16.67 -1.87 2.85
CA LEU A 32 -16.68 -3.28 3.25
C LEU A 32 -15.54 -4.11 2.64
N ALA A 33 -15.19 -3.88 1.36
CA ALA A 33 -14.15 -4.65 0.68
C ALA A 33 -12.77 -4.47 1.33
N LEU A 34 -12.46 -3.24 1.78
CA LEU A 34 -11.22 -2.95 2.50
C LEU A 34 -11.29 -3.28 4.00
N ALA A 35 -12.51 -3.43 4.56
CA ALA A 35 -12.70 -3.90 5.93
C ALA A 35 -12.45 -5.41 6.08
N ILE A 36 -12.72 -6.23 5.05
CA ILE A 36 -12.56 -7.70 5.11
C ILE A 36 -11.14 -8.12 5.54
N PRO A 37 -10.04 -7.63 4.92
CA PRO A 37 -8.69 -7.96 5.35
C PRO A 37 -8.41 -7.57 6.81
N ALA A 38 -8.90 -6.41 7.25
CA ALA A 38 -8.71 -5.96 8.63
C ALA A 38 -9.53 -6.80 9.63
N LEU A 39 -10.76 -7.17 9.29
CA LEU A 39 -11.62 -8.05 10.10
C LEU A 39 -11.04 -9.46 10.22
N TRP A 40 -10.38 -9.96 9.18
CA TRP A 40 -9.68 -11.25 9.20
C TRP A 40 -8.59 -11.33 10.27
N LEU A 41 -8.04 -10.17 10.61
CA LEU A 41 -6.93 -10.00 11.54
C LEU A 41 -7.35 -9.59 12.95
N LEU A 42 -8.54 -9.00 13.07
CA LEU A 42 -9.05 -8.39 14.30
C LEU A 42 -9.09 -9.32 15.53
N PRO A 43 -9.42 -10.62 15.42
CA PRO A 43 -9.53 -11.50 16.60
C PRO A 43 -8.23 -11.70 17.37
N GLN A 44 -7.07 -11.51 16.74
CA GLN A 44 -5.76 -11.80 17.33
C GLN A 44 -4.71 -10.69 17.08
N GLY A 45 -4.99 -9.72 16.21
CA GLY A 45 -4.06 -8.63 15.85
C GLY A 45 -4.06 -7.43 16.81
N GLY A 46 -4.85 -7.46 17.89
CA GLY A 46 -4.84 -6.44 18.94
C GLY A 46 -5.05 -5.01 18.41
N MET A 47 -4.28 -4.05 18.96
CA MET A 47 -4.37 -2.64 18.57
C MET A 47 -3.95 -2.38 17.12
N ALA A 48 -3.02 -3.17 16.58
CA ALA A 48 -2.56 -3.02 15.20
C ALA A 48 -3.67 -3.35 14.18
N ALA A 49 -4.49 -4.36 14.45
CA ALA A 49 -5.64 -4.68 13.59
C ALA A 49 -6.71 -3.58 13.58
N TRP A 50 -6.97 -2.94 14.73
CA TRP A 50 -7.86 -1.78 14.80
C TRP A 50 -7.33 -0.58 14.03
N LEU A 51 -6.05 -0.29 14.17
CA LEU A 51 -5.39 0.78 13.41
C LEU A 51 -5.43 0.48 11.90
N LEU A 52 -5.20 -0.76 11.50
CA LEU A 52 -5.32 -1.16 10.09
C LEU A 52 -6.75 -0.99 9.58
N LEU A 53 -7.77 -1.34 10.37
CA LEU A 53 -9.18 -1.13 10.01
C LEU A 53 -9.50 0.35 9.82
N ILE A 54 -9.04 1.20 10.74
CA ILE A 54 -9.22 2.66 10.66
C ILE A 54 -8.49 3.21 9.43
N GLY A 55 -7.25 2.81 9.20
CA GLY A 55 -6.44 3.26 8.06
C GLY A 55 -7.04 2.84 6.72
N LEU A 56 -7.35 1.56 6.54
CA LEU A 56 -7.98 1.04 5.31
C LEU A 56 -9.39 1.60 5.11
N GLY A 57 -10.16 1.78 6.19
CA GLY A 57 -11.49 2.39 6.15
C GLY A 57 -11.44 3.85 5.72
N ALA A 58 -10.57 4.66 6.33
CA ALA A 58 -10.37 6.07 5.97
C ALA A 58 -9.87 6.22 4.53
N TYR A 59 -8.93 5.38 4.11
CA TYR A 59 -8.43 5.34 2.74
C TYR A 59 -9.56 4.98 1.75
N GLY A 60 -10.34 3.94 2.06
CA GLY A 60 -11.44 3.46 1.23
C GLY A 60 -12.59 4.44 1.05
N MET A 61 -12.95 5.19 2.09
CA MET A 61 -14.03 6.18 2.02
C MET A 61 -13.74 7.29 1.02
N VAL A 62 -12.47 7.62 0.83
CA VAL A 62 -12.02 8.75 0.00
C VAL A 62 -11.61 8.29 -1.40
N LEU A 63 -11.38 6.99 -1.59
CA LEU A 63 -10.91 6.39 -2.83
C LEU A 63 -11.79 6.72 -4.06
N PRO A 64 -13.13 6.70 -4.01
CA PRO A 64 -13.96 7.01 -5.18
C PRO A 64 -13.86 8.47 -5.63
N GLU A 65 -13.45 9.37 -4.74
CA GLU A 65 -13.37 10.81 -4.98
C GLU A 65 -11.98 11.26 -5.48
N GLN A 66 -11.05 10.32 -5.66
CA GLN A 66 -9.67 10.57 -6.04
C GLN A 66 -9.29 9.82 -7.31
N PRO A 67 -8.35 10.35 -8.12
CA PRO A 67 -7.79 9.60 -9.22
C PRO A 67 -7.08 8.35 -8.67
N LEU A 68 -7.43 7.19 -9.22
CA LEU A 68 -6.85 5.90 -8.86
C LEU A 68 -5.31 5.95 -8.81
N ALA A 69 -4.69 6.56 -9.83
CA ALA A 69 -3.25 6.70 -9.92
C ALA A 69 -2.67 7.46 -8.73
N LEU A 70 -3.32 8.54 -8.28
CA LEU A 70 -2.88 9.31 -7.13
C LEU A 70 -2.99 8.48 -5.85
N SER A 71 -4.13 7.82 -5.66
CA SER A 71 -4.36 7.02 -4.46
C SER A 71 -3.37 5.86 -4.33
N ILE A 72 -3.03 5.20 -5.45
CA ILE A 72 -2.02 4.14 -5.45
C ILE A 72 -0.61 4.72 -5.27
N SER A 73 -0.28 5.87 -5.85
CA SER A 73 1.06 6.46 -5.71
C SER A 73 1.40 6.82 -4.26
N ILE A 74 0.41 7.23 -3.45
CA ILE A 74 0.62 7.59 -2.03
C ILE A 74 1.17 6.40 -1.23
N PHE A 75 0.91 5.14 -1.62
CA PHE A 75 1.51 3.98 -0.97
C PHE A 75 3.04 3.92 -1.07
N MET A 76 3.67 4.68 -1.97
CA MET A 76 5.14 4.84 -1.99
C MET A 76 5.70 5.54 -0.74
N MET A 77 4.86 6.15 0.10
CA MET A 77 5.29 6.63 1.40
C MET A 77 5.69 5.49 2.35
N LEU A 78 5.15 4.27 2.16
CA LEU A 78 5.46 3.11 3.01
C LEU A 78 6.96 2.77 3.07
N PRO A 79 7.67 2.53 1.93
CA PRO A 79 9.11 2.31 1.97
C PRO A 79 9.87 3.49 2.56
N VAL A 80 9.48 4.72 2.26
CA VAL A 80 10.17 5.90 2.79
C VAL A 80 10.07 5.98 4.32
N PHE A 81 8.88 5.74 4.89
CA PHE A 81 8.73 5.70 6.33
C PHE A 81 9.55 4.57 6.97
N ASN A 82 9.70 3.42 6.29
CA ASN A 82 10.58 2.35 6.76
C ASN A 82 12.05 2.78 6.79
N ILE A 83 12.53 3.51 5.76
CA ILE A 83 13.89 4.07 5.73
C ILE A 83 14.09 5.04 6.88
N CYS A 84 13.24 6.06 6.98
CA CYS A 84 13.35 7.14 7.96
C CYS A 84 13.34 6.62 9.41
N MET A 85 12.65 5.51 9.67
CA MET A 85 12.48 4.92 11.00
C MET A 85 13.33 3.66 11.20
N SER A 86 14.30 3.42 10.32
CA SER A 86 15.30 2.35 10.48
C SER A 86 16.37 2.77 11.49
N GLN A 87 16.96 1.79 12.18
CA GLN A 87 17.99 2.05 13.19
C GLN A 87 19.29 2.62 12.60
N LYS A 88 19.54 2.36 11.31
CA LYS A 88 20.69 2.89 10.58
C LYS A 88 20.47 4.31 10.04
N SER A 89 19.24 4.83 10.07
CA SER A 89 18.92 6.13 9.49
C SER A 89 19.51 7.29 10.27
N SER A 90 20.25 8.14 9.57
CA SER A 90 20.59 9.46 10.08
C SER A 90 19.37 10.38 10.01
N TRP A 91 19.30 11.37 10.91
CA TRP A 91 18.25 12.39 10.88
C TRP A 91 18.26 13.19 9.58
N GLN A 92 19.44 13.44 9.02
CA GLN A 92 19.61 14.17 7.75
C GLN A 92 18.96 13.44 6.58
N LEU A 93 19.19 12.13 6.47
CA LEU A 93 18.55 11.30 5.45
C LEU A 93 17.03 11.29 5.61
N GLY A 94 16.56 11.12 6.84
CA GLY A 94 15.13 11.16 7.15
C GLY A 94 14.48 12.49 6.73
N ALA A 95 15.12 13.61 7.07
CA ALA A 95 14.63 14.95 6.70
C ALA A 95 14.59 15.15 5.17
N LEU A 96 15.62 14.69 4.45
CA LEU A 96 15.66 14.74 2.99
C LEU A 96 14.48 13.99 2.36
N LEU A 97 14.28 12.73 2.74
CA LEU A 97 13.21 11.91 2.15
C LEU A 97 11.81 12.45 2.46
N ILE A 98 11.59 12.91 3.70
CA ILE A 98 10.31 13.53 4.07
C ILE A 98 10.09 14.84 3.29
N SER A 99 11.13 15.65 3.07
CA SER A 99 11.01 16.86 2.25
C SER A 99 10.66 16.57 0.80
N ILE A 100 11.18 15.48 0.21
CA ILE A 100 10.83 15.04 -1.14
C ILE A 100 9.34 14.68 -1.21
N ILE A 101 8.86 13.84 -0.28
CA ILE A 101 7.44 13.46 -0.22
C ILE A 101 6.55 14.69 -0.06
N LEU A 102 6.86 15.55 0.92
CA LEU A 102 6.06 16.75 1.19
C LEU A 102 6.03 17.69 -0.03
N ALA A 103 7.16 17.89 -0.70
CA ALA A 103 7.22 18.72 -1.89
C ALA A 103 6.34 18.14 -3.02
N MET A 104 6.37 16.82 -3.22
CA MET A 104 5.56 16.16 -4.25
C MET A 104 4.08 16.19 -3.92
N ASP A 105 3.68 15.83 -2.70
CA ASP A 105 2.29 15.82 -2.26
C ASP A 105 1.69 17.23 -2.27
N VAL A 106 2.42 18.23 -1.80
CA VAL A 106 1.99 19.64 -1.87
C VAL A 106 1.87 20.12 -3.32
N GLY A 107 2.80 19.74 -4.19
CA GLY A 107 2.71 20.04 -5.62
C GLY A 107 1.47 19.44 -6.27
N LEU A 108 1.13 18.19 -5.95
CA LEU A 108 -0.09 17.53 -6.43
C LEU A 108 -1.35 18.18 -5.87
N MET A 109 -1.38 18.50 -4.57
CA MET A 109 -2.51 19.21 -3.94
C MET A 109 -2.71 20.62 -4.53
N ALA A 110 -1.63 21.32 -4.88
CA ALA A 110 -1.72 22.61 -5.57
C ALA A 110 -2.40 22.45 -6.93
N LEU A 111 -1.99 21.44 -7.73
CA LEU A 111 -2.63 21.14 -9.02
C LEU A 111 -4.12 20.76 -8.88
N GLN A 112 -4.48 20.04 -7.81
CA GLN A 112 -5.89 19.74 -7.49
C GLN A 112 -6.67 21.01 -7.16
N SER A 113 -6.09 21.91 -6.36
CA SER A 113 -6.74 23.17 -6.00
C SER A 113 -6.95 24.12 -7.18
N GLU A 114 -6.10 24.03 -8.20
CA GLU A 114 -6.22 24.79 -9.45
C GLU A 114 -7.15 24.10 -10.47
N GLY A 115 -7.69 22.92 -10.15
CA GLY A 115 -8.53 22.13 -11.06
C GLY A 115 -7.77 21.52 -12.24
N LYS A 116 -6.42 21.51 -12.20
CA LYS A 116 -5.55 20.90 -13.22
C LYS A 116 -5.37 19.40 -13.03
N LEU A 117 -5.65 18.89 -11.84
CA LEU A 117 -5.65 17.48 -11.51
C LEU A 117 -7.00 17.11 -10.88
N PRO A 118 -7.64 16.00 -11.28
CA PRO A 118 -8.87 15.55 -10.65
C PRO A 118 -8.68 15.18 -9.17
N GLY A 119 -9.78 15.14 -8.43
CA GLY A 119 -9.81 14.90 -6.99
C GLY A 119 -9.74 16.18 -6.15
N SER A 120 -9.55 16.02 -4.84
CA SER A 120 -9.59 17.11 -3.87
C SER A 120 -8.36 17.10 -2.97
N SER A 121 -7.75 18.27 -2.72
CA SER A 121 -6.58 18.37 -1.84
C SER A 121 -6.88 17.85 -0.43
N LEU A 122 -8.08 18.08 0.10
CA LEU A 122 -8.49 17.60 1.42
C LEU A 122 -8.50 16.07 1.48
N TYR A 123 -9.01 15.44 0.43
CA TYR A 123 -9.05 13.99 0.29
C TYR A 123 -7.65 13.38 0.16
N THR A 124 -6.73 14.07 -0.51
CA THR A 124 -5.31 13.69 -0.55
C THR A 124 -4.69 13.73 0.84
N VAL A 125 -4.97 14.76 1.64
CA VAL A 125 -4.53 14.81 3.05
C VAL A 125 -5.06 13.63 3.86
N VAL A 126 -6.34 13.27 3.69
CA VAL A 126 -6.92 12.10 4.37
C VAL A 126 -6.21 10.81 3.94
N GLN A 127 -5.91 10.63 2.65
CA GLN A 127 -5.17 9.46 2.16
C GLN A 127 -3.73 9.39 2.70
N ILE A 128 -3.02 10.53 2.78
CA ILE A 128 -1.69 10.61 3.39
C ILE A 128 -1.73 10.18 4.86
N LEU A 129 -2.69 10.69 5.63
CA LEU A 129 -2.87 10.31 7.03
C LEU A 129 -3.24 8.83 7.17
N ALA A 130 -4.13 8.33 6.31
CA ALA A 130 -4.55 6.94 6.30
C ALA A 130 -3.38 6.00 6.00
N VAL A 131 -2.53 6.31 5.00
CA VAL A 131 -1.33 5.53 4.69
C VAL A 131 -0.31 5.58 5.83
N GLY A 132 -0.18 6.72 6.52
CA GLY A 132 0.63 6.81 7.75
C GLY A 132 0.13 5.88 8.87
N VAL A 133 -1.19 5.80 9.07
CA VAL A 133 -1.80 4.87 10.03
C VAL A 133 -1.62 3.42 9.61
N ILE A 134 -1.80 3.10 8.32
CA ILE A 134 -1.55 1.76 7.76
C ILE A 134 -0.10 1.36 7.98
N TRP A 135 0.86 2.25 7.69
CA TRP A 135 2.28 2.01 7.95
C TRP A 135 2.54 1.69 9.42
N PHE A 136 1.98 2.51 10.33
CA PHE A 136 2.18 2.31 11.77
C PHE A 136 1.56 0.99 12.26
N ALA A 137 0.41 0.59 11.71
CA ALA A 137 -0.21 -0.69 11.96
C ALA A 137 0.66 -1.86 11.47
N CYS A 138 1.21 -1.77 10.25
CA CYS A 138 2.13 -2.76 9.69
C CYS A 138 3.44 -2.86 10.48
N ARG A 139 3.99 -1.74 10.97
CA ARG A 139 5.21 -1.73 11.79
C ARG A 139 4.99 -2.35 13.18
N SER A 140 3.79 -2.14 13.75
CA SER A 140 3.41 -2.68 15.06
C SER A 140 2.87 -4.11 14.99
N TRP A 141 2.84 -4.69 13.79
CA TRP A 141 2.29 -5.99 13.50
C TRP A 141 3.04 -7.11 14.24
N ARG A 142 2.29 -8.11 14.71
CA ARG A 142 2.85 -9.38 15.19
C ARG A 142 2.16 -10.55 14.47
N PRO A 143 2.89 -11.59 14.06
CA PRO A 143 2.33 -12.70 13.31
C PRO A 143 1.31 -13.43 14.19
N VAL A 144 0.14 -13.66 13.60
CA VAL A 144 -1.02 -14.25 14.28
C VAL A 144 -0.99 -15.78 14.09
N GLU A 145 -1.26 -16.57 15.13
CA GLU A 145 -1.19 -18.03 15.06
C GLU A 145 -2.41 -18.67 14.40
N GLY A 146 -3.62 -18.08 14.51
CA GLY A 146 -4.83 -18.59 13.86
C GLY A 146 -5.75 -17.48 13.35
N ASN A 147 -5.91 -17.37 12.04
CA ASN A 147 -6.86 -16.40 11.46
C ASN A 147 -8.26 -17.00 11.36
N THR A 148 -9.28 -16.23 11.76
CA THR A 148 -10.66 -16.68 11.65
C THR A 148 -11.15 -16.57 10.22
N TRP A 149 -11.73 -17.64 9.69
CA TRP A 149 -12.18 -17.68 8.28
C TRP A 149 -13.49 -16.93 8.03
N TRP A 150 -14.18 -16.49 9.08
CA TRP A 150 -15.52 -15.90 8.95
C TRP A 150 -15.59 -14.65 8.05
N PRO A 151 -14.61 -13.72 8.03
CA PRO A 151 -14.69 -12.51 7.19
C PRO A 151 -14.63 -12.81 5.70
N LEU A 152 -14.05 -13.96 5.32
CA LEU A 152 -14.02 -14.39 3.92
C LEU A 152 -15.44 -14.72 3.41
N PHE A 153 -16.38 -15.09 4.28
CA PHE A 153 -17.78 -15.26 3.85
C PHE A 153 -18.43 -13.95 3.42
N LEU A 154 -17.92 -12.79 3.86
CA LEU A 154 -18.42 -11.48 3.40
C LEU A 154 -18.08 -11.19 1.93
N VAL A 155 -17.17 -11.97 1.33
CA VAL A 155 -16.88 -11.91 -0.11
C VAL A 155 -18.06 -12.44 -0.93
N VAL A 156 -18.83 -13.41 -0.41
CA VAL A 156 -19.97 -14.00 -1.14
C VAL A 156 -21.08 -12.97 -1.40
N PRO A 157 -21.55 -12.19 -0.40
CA PRO A 157 -22.48 -11.09 -0.66
C PRO A 157 -21.96 -10.05 -1.64
N LEU A 158 -20.66 -9.71 -1.60
CA LEU A 158 -20.07 -8.76 -2.57
C LEU A 158 -20.15 -9.31 -4.00
N TRP A 159 -19.86 -10.60 -4.18
CA TRP A 159 -19.99 -11.26 -5.47
C TRP A 159 -21.45 -11.29 -5.95
N VAL A 160 -22.36 -11.79 -5.12
CA VAL A 160 -23.80 -11.89 -5.48
C VAL A 160 -24.41 -10.51 -5.75
N GLY A 161 -23.89 -9.46 -5.11
CA GLY A 161 -24.28 -8.07 -5.35
C GLY A 161 -23.72 -7.45 -6.63
N GLY A 162 -23.04 -8.21 -7.48
CA GLY A 162 -22.43 -7.72 -8.73
C GLY A 162 -21.13 -6.92 -8.53
N MET A 163 -20.56 -6.95 -7.32
CA MET A 163 -19.33 -6.22 -6.98
C MET A 163 -18.11 -7.14 -7.06
N GLU A 164 -17.96 -7.82 -8.20
CA GLU A 164 -16.95 -8.87 -8.41
C GLU A 164 -15.52 -8.34 -8.27
N HIS A 165 -15.26 -7.14 -8.80
CA HIS A 165 -13.95 -6.48 -8.68
C HIS A 165 -13.61 -6.14 -7.22
N ALA A 166 -14.60 -5.67 -6.44
CA ALA A 166 -14.40 -5.38 -5.02
C ALA A 166 -14.14 -6.65 -4.19
N ALA A 167 -14.86 -7.73 -4.50
CA ALA A 167 -14.62 -9.05 -3.92
C ALA A 167 -13.19 -9.54 -4.22
N LEU A 168 -12.74 -9.39 -5.47
CA LEU A 168 -11.39 -9.76 -5.87
C LEU A 168 -10.32 -8.93 -5.16
N VAL A 169 -10.50 -7.60 -5.03
CA VAL A 169 -9.57 -6.73 -4.28
C VAL A 169 -9.47 -7.17 -2.82
N ALA A 170 -10.60 -7.44 -2.16
CA ALA A 170 -10.63 -7.92 -0.78
C ALA A 170 -9.85 -9.23 -0.61
N LEU A 171 -10.01 -10.18 -1.54
CA LEU A 171 -9.26 -11.42 -1.56
C LEU A 171 -7.77 -11.21 -1.83
N CYS A 172 -7.40 -10.33 -2.76
CA CYS A 172 -6.02 -10.01 -3.07
C CYS A 172 -5.29 -9.41 -1.85
N ILE A 173 -5.90 -8.45 -1.16
CA ILE A 173 -5.30 -7.85 0.04
C ILE A 173 -5.20 -8.88 1.16
N THR A 174 -6.26 -9.67 1.39
CA THR A 174 -6.24 -10.72 2.43
C THR A 174 -5.18 -11.78 2.13
N GLY A 175 -5.06 -12.21 0.87
CA GLY A 175 -4.04 -13.16 0.42
C GLY A 175 -2.62 -12.60 0.53
N LEU A 176 -2.42 -11.31 0.25
CA LEU A 176 -1.14 -10.63 0.40
C LEU A 176 -0.71 -10.60 1.87
N ILE A 177 -1.63 -10.26 2.78
CA ILE A 177 -1.38 -10.31 4.23
C ILE A 177 -1.08 -11.75 4.67
N ALA A 178 -1.84 -12.73 4.18
CA ALA A 178 -1.59 -14.14 4.48
C ALA A 178 -0.21 -14.61 4.01
N ALA A 179 0.21 -14.19 2.82
CA ALA A 179 1.53 -14.50 2.28
C ALA A 179 2.64 -13.87 3.13
N MET A 180 2.49 -12.60 3.51
CA MET A 180 3.43 -11.89 4.39
C MET A 180 3.56 -12.57 5.76
N GLN A 181 2.44 -12.93 6.40
CA GLN A 181 2.46 -13.71 7.65
C GLN A 181 3.12 -15.08 7.47
N GLY A 182 2.89 -15.74 6.34
CA GLY A 182 3.52 -17.01 6.00
C GLY A 182 5.05 -16.89 5.90
N MET A 183 5.56 -15.81 5.32
CA MET A 183 7.01 -15.55 5.22
C MET A 183 7.64 -15.26 6.58
N GLU A 184 6.95 -14.48 7.42
CA GLU A 184 7.43 -14.15 8.78
C GLU A 184 7.55 -15.41 9.65
N LYS A 185 6.60 -16.35 9.54
CA LYS A 185 6.63 -17.63 10.27
C LYS A 185 7.76 -18.56 9.81
N VAL A 186 8.17 -18.50 8.54
CA VAL A 186 9.13 -19.44 7.95
C VAL A 186 10.50 -18.79 7.84
N LYS A 187 11.24 -18.48 8.93
CA LYS A 187 12.67 -18.04 8.98
C LYS A 187 13.24 -17.14 7.84
N PHE A 188 12.39 -16.56 7.01
CA PHE A 188 12.64 -15.73 5.83
C PHE A 188 11.96 -14.37 6.07
N GLY A 189 11.81 -14.01 7.36
CA GLY A 189 11.23 -12.73 7.78
C GLY A 189 11.95 -11.54 7.17
N ASP A 190 13.23 -11.66 6.82
CA ASP A 190 14.02 -10.63 6.15
C ASP A 190 13.45 -10.20 4.78
N TRP A 191 12.65 -11.06 4.13
CA TRP A 191 11.98 -10.73 2.86
C TRP A 191 10.73 -9.88 3.05
N VAL A 192 10.12 -9.88 4.24
CA VAL A 192 8.91 -9.10 4.53
C VAL A 192 9.18 -7.60 4.48
N PRO A 193 10.25 -7.06 5.09
CA PRO A 193 10.67 -5.67 4.88
C PRO A 193 10.89 -5.35 3.40
N ARG A 194 11.61 -6.20 2.65
CA ARG A 194 11.88 -5.95 1.22
C ARG A 194 10.60 -5.88 0.39
N LEU A 195 9.63 -6.75 0.65
CA LEU A 195 8.34 -6.70 -0.03
C LEU A 195 7.54 -5.45 0.28
N SER A 196 7.62 -4.92 1.51
CA SER A 196 6.95 -3.66 1.85
C SER A 196 7.44 -2.47 1.01
N TRP A 197 8.58 -2.60 0.33
CA TRP A 197 9.12 -1.62 -0.61
C TRP A 197 8.74 -1.90 -2.06
N VAL A 198 8.86 -3.17 -2.46
CA VAL A 198 8.61 -3.58 -3.84
C VAL A 198 7.12 -3.54 -4.18
N LEU A 199 6.23 -3.92 -3.25
CA LEU A 199 4.80 -4.04 -3.54
C LEU A 199 4.14 -2.69 -3.90
N PRO A 200 4.38 -1.57 -3.18
CA PRO A 200 3.89 -0.27 -3.61
C PRO A 200 4.40 0.17 -4.99
N ALA A 201 5.68 -0.09 -5.29
CA ALA A 201 6.27 0.24 -6.58
C ALA A 201 5.66 -0.58 -7.72
N VAL A 202 5.50 -1.89 -7.53
CA VAL A 202 4.83 -2.80 -8.46
C VAL A 202 3.37 -2.40 -8.66
N GLY A 203 2.68 -2.03 -7.58
CA GLY A 203 1.29 -1.60 -7.64
C GLY A 203 1.10 -0.41 -8.57
N PHE A 204 1.90 0.65 -8.41
CA PHE A 204 1.81 1.81 -9.30
C PHE A 204 2.31 1.49 -10.72
N ALA A 205 3.41 0.76 -10.87
CA ALA A 205 3.94 0.37 -12.18
C ALA A 205 2.92 -0.43 -13.01
N THR A 206 2.05 -1.21 -12.34
CA THR A 206 0.94 -1.91 -12.99
C THR A 206 0.00 -0.93 -13.70
N LEU A 207 -0.31 0.21 -13.09
CA LEU A 207 -1.16 1.22 -13.74
C LEU A 207 -0.49 1.84 -14.97
N VAL A 208 0.82 2.06 -14.91
CA VAL A 208 1.57 2.68 -16.01
C VAL A 208 1.70 1.75 -17.21
N VAL A 209 1.85 0.45 -16.97
CA VAL A 209 2.08 -0.54 -18.04
C VAL A 209 0.77 -1.01 -18.67
N VAL A 210 -0.32 -1.05 -17.91
CA VAL A 210 -1.62 -1.51 -18.41
C VAL A 210 -2.28 -0.38 -19.23
N PRO A 211 -2.48 -0.57 -20.55
CA PRO A 211 -2.92 0.51 -21.45
C PRO A 211 -4.35 1.00 -21.21
N HIS A 212 -5.10 0.33 -20.33
CA HIS A 212 -6.44 0.73 -19.94
C HIS A 212 -6.46 1.93 -18.98
N PHE A 213 -5.39 2.14 -18.22
CA PHE A 213 -5.32 3.20 -17.22
C PHE A 213 -4.56 4.41 -17.75
N ASP A 214 -5.15 5.58 -17.60
CA ASP A 214 -4.49 6.84 -17.89
C ASP A 214 -3.87 7.40 -16.60
N VAL A 215 -2.55 7.64 -16.64
CA VAL A 215 -1.79 8.12 -15.49
C VAL A 215 -1.35 9.56 -15.78
N PRO A 216 -1.92 10.55 -15.08
CA PRO A 216 -1.53 11.95 -15.25
C PRO A 216 -0.02 12.15 -15.04
N ASN A 217 0.64 12.84 -15.98
CA ASN A 217 2.08 13.12 -15.93
C ASN A 217 2.57 13.66 -14.58
N PRO A 218 1.87 14.60 -13.90
CA PRO A 218 2.33 15.07 -12.59
C PRO A 218 2.41 13.96 -11.54
N ILE A 219 1.47 13.01 -11.55
CA ILE A 219 1.45 11.87 -10.62
C ILE A 219 2.61 10.92 -10.93
N LEU A 220 2.86 10.63 -12.22
CA LEU A 220 3.98 9.79 -12.63
C LEU A 220 5.33 10.39 -12.20
N VAL A 221 5.53 11.69 -12.40
CA VAL A 221 6.75 12.40 -12.01
C VAL A 221 6.92 12.38 -10.49
N ALA A 222 5.86 12.68 -9.73
CA ALA A 222 5.90 12.62 -8.28
C ALA A 222 6.26 11.22 -7.77
N TRP A 223 5.63 10.19 -8.34
CA TRP A 223 5.93 8.80 -8.01
C TRP A 223 7.38 8.41 -8.31
N LEU A 224 7.91 8.77 -9.48
CA LEU A 224 9.30 8.51 -9.85
C LEU A 224 10.29 9.21 -8.91
N LEU A 225 9.98 10.45 -8.49
CA LEU A 225 10.83 11.19 -7.56
C LEU A 225 10.81 10.58 -6.15
N VAL A 226 9.65 10.13 -5.66
CA VAL A 226 9.56 9.43 -4.38
C VAL A 226 10.27 8.07 -4.43
N LEU A 227 10.07 7.31 -5.51
CA LEU A 227 10.77 6.04 -5.74
C LEU A 227 12.29 6.24 -5.80
N GLY A 228 12.77 7.20 -6.59
CA GLY A 228 14.18 7.53 -6.70
C GLY A 228 14.77 7.99 -5.37
N GLY A 229 14.02 8.80 -4.61
CA GLY A 229 14.40 9.19 -3.25
C GLY A 229 14.52 7.98 -2.32
N ALA A 230 13.55 7.07 -2.32
CA ALA A 230 13.59 5.85 -1.53
C ALA A 230 14.80 4.96 -1.89
N LEU A 231 15.09 4.77 -3.18
CA LEU A 231 16.25 3.99 -3.65
C LEU A 231 17.58 4.63 -3.24
N LEU A 232 17.70 5.96 -3.35
CA LEU A 232 18.87 6.69 -2.86
C LEU A 232 19.01 6.53 -1.34
N GLY A 233 17.90 6.56 -0.61
CA GLY A 233 17.90 6.35 0.83
C GLY A 233 18.37 4.95 1.21
N GLU A 234 17.96 3.92 0.49
CA GLU A 234 18.47 2.55 0.69
C GLU A 234 19.98 2.47 0.46
N TYR A 235 20.44 2.99 -0.67
CA TYR A 235 21.85 2.98 -1.04
C TYR A 235 22.73 3.72 -0.01
N LEU A 236 22.23 4.82 0.57
CA LEU A 236 22.95 5.56 1.61
C LEU A 236 22.94 4.86 2.98
N LEU A 237 22.04 3.88 3.19
CA LEU A 237 22.00 3.05 4.40
C LEU A 237 22.85 1.78 4.28
N GLU A 238 23.22 1.38 3.06
CA GLU A 238 24.15 0.29 2.85
C GLU A 238 25.55 0.72 3.31
N ASP A 239 26.12 -0.02 4.25
CA ASP A 239 27.49 0.22 4.73
C ASP A 239 28.46 -0.04 3.56
N PRO A 240 29.46 0.82 3.30
CA PRO A 240 30.41 0.63 2.20
C PRO A 240 31.41 -0.53 2.40
N GLU A 241 31.12 -1.48 3.29
CA GLU A 241 32.00 -2.60 3.62
C GLU A 241 31.46 -3.92 3.06
N GLU A 242 31.72 -4.15 1.77
CA GLU A 242 31.93 -5.46 1.14
C GLU A 242 32.65 -5.27 -0.21
N VAL A 243 33.92 -4.81 -0.15
CA VAL A 243 34.92 -4.93 -1.25
C VAL A 243 36.21 -5.51 -0.67
#